data_AF-X1F507-F1
#
_entry.id   AF-X1F507-F1
#
_cell.length_a   1.000
_cell.length_b   1.000
_cell.length_c   1.000
_cell.angle_alpha   90.00
_cell.angle_beta   90.00
_cell.angle_gamma   90.00
#
_symmetry.space_group_name_H-M   'P 1'
#
loop_
_entity.id
_entity.type
_entity.pdbx_description
1 polymer ?
#
loop_
_entity_poly.entity_id
_entity_poly.type
_entity_poly.pdbx_seq_one_letter_code
_entity_poly.pdbx_strand_id
1 'polypeptide(L)'
;PGERRVVFDEAAGISRYKVRKREASRRLERVEQNLLRLMDILAEVQKRLRSIKYQAGKARSYQAHTTRLKELRSLFTLAEYHRLSSQRQEIQAQADALADALAALSSRVARLQTARTASEAELTELERAAHEFDGRILAVSGEITTCQQRSEMLAGRARELADEIASEAARCEKLEARAEANAGEAESRKRQQADLEAELAGLSDRHESLAQRHLREQEAVRQLANRREDEKNGTLDLLRRTAELHNEINTYSIRRENLHSQRQRLSGRAEEIARGLEDLLAQQGALRAKLREADGVIADSTARLEQARRQSADLDGSTEQARAELSQAERRHSALLSRQAVLEEMQRRLEGVGEGTRRLLTAAREGRATFIRGMLGDFIETDVVHAGVITAALAEAEQSLLADRLEDVLAAAGQLKEMLSETDGVELICLDQLPPESGDDRPVRPDGVTACAADLVRCDADAGVARLVKALLGRTLVVES
;
A
#
# COMPACT_ATOMS: atom_id res chain seq x y z
N PRO A 1 5.28 128.56 -5.23
CA PRO A 1 6.33 128.16 -6.21
C PRO A 1 5.86 127.15 -7.28
N GLY A 2 5.00 126.18 -6.93
CA GLY A 2 4.42 125.24 -7.90
C GLY A 2 3.38 125.86 -8.85
N GLU A 3 2.48 126.69 -8.33
CA GLU A 3 1.36 127.28 -9.12
C GLU A 3 1.83 128.25 -10.21
N ARG A 4 2.91 129.02 -9.98
CA ARG A 4 3.47 129.91 -11.01
C ARG A 4 4.13 129.15 -12.16
N ARG A 5 4.61 127.92 -11.93
CA ARG A 5 5.22 127.06 -12.97
C ARG A 5 4.18 126.51 -13.95
N VAL A 6 2.94 126.32 -13.51
CA VAL A 6 1.83 125.81 -14.33
C VAL A 6 1.43 126.83 -15.40
N VAL A 7 1.38 128.12 -15.03
CA VAL A 7 1.03 129.22 -15.94
C VAL A 7 2.09 129.45 -17.02
N PHE A 8 3.39 129.32 -16.69
CA PHE A 8 4.48 129.40 -17.68
C PHE A 8 4.55 128.18 -18.61
N ASP A 9 4.23 126.98 -18.13
CA ASP A 9 4.16 125.77 -18.95
C ASP A 9 2.98 125.79 -19.95
N GLU A 10 1.93 126.56 -19.65
CA GLU A 10 0.73 126.72 -20.48
C GLU A 10 0.93 127.76 -21.59
N ALA A 11 1.65 128.86 -21.30
CA ALA A 11 2.05 129.86 -22.29
C ALA A 11 3.13 129.35 -23.28
N ALA A 12 3.96 128.40 -22.87
CA ALA A 12 4.99 127.78 -23.71
C ALA A 12 4.51 126.53 -24.49
N GLY A 13 3.24 126.12 -24.34
CA GLY A 13 2.67 124.95 -25.04
C GLY A 13 3.15 123.58 -24.53
N ILE A 14 3.85 123.52 -23.40
CA ILE A 14 4.53 122.31 -22.87
C ILE A 14 3.58 121.47 -21.98
N SER A 15 2.50 122.06 -21.46
CA SER A 15 1.51 121.40 -20.58
C SER A 15 0.83 120.18 -21.23
N ARG A 16 0.40 120.28 -22.50
CA ARG A 16 -0.18 119.15 -23.27
C ARG A 16 0.78 117.98 -23.43
N TYR A 17 2.08 118.24 -23.57
CA TYR A 17 3.10 117.20 -23.71
C TYR A 17 3.37 116.48 -22.38
N LYS A 18 3.42 117.22 -21.25
CA LYS A 18 3.61 116.62 -19.91
C LYS A 18 2.43 115.73 -19.47
N VAL A 19 1.19 116.12 -19.80
CA VAL A 19 0.00 115.29 -19.52
C VAL A 19 0.00 114.01 -20.36
N ARG A 20 0.25 114.10 -21.68
CA ARG A 20 0.39 112.92 -22.55
C ARG A 20 1.53 112.00 -22.10
N LYS A 21 2.65 112.55 -21.64
CA LYS A 21 3.76 111.76 -21.08
C LYS A 21 3.35 111.00 -19.82
N ARG A 22 2.63 111.63 -18.88
CA ARG A 22 2.14 110.94 -17.67
C ARG A 22 1.08 109.88 -17.96
N GLU A 23 0.16 110.14 -18.88
CA GLU A 23 -0.83 109.14 -19.32
C GLU A 23 -0.16 107.97 -20.04
N ALA A 24 0.84 108.24 -20.89
CA ALA A 24 1.64 107.21 -21.53
C ALA A 24 2.43 106.39 -20.50
N SER A 25 3.07 107.02 -19.51
CA SER A 25 3.78 106.33 -18.42
C SER A 25 2.84 105.48 -17.57
N ARG A 26 1.66 105.97 -17.19
CA ARG A 26 0.65 105.16 -16.46
C ARG A 26 0.11 104.01 -17.31
N ARG A 27 -0.05 104.21 -18.63
CA ARG A 27 -0.40 103.11 -19.54
C ARG A 27 0.75 102.10 -19.65
N LEU A 28 2.00 102.56 -19.66
CA LEU A 28 3.19 101.70 -19.68
C LEU A 28 3.29 100.87 -18.39
N GLU A 29 3.16 101.50 -17.22
CA GLU A 29 3.15 100.83 -15.91
C GLU A 29 2.00 99.80 -15.81
N ARG A 30 0.80 100.13 -16.32
CA ARG A 30 -0.30 99.16 -16.40
C ARG A 30 0.02 98.00 -17.36
N VAL A 31 0.69 98.28 -18.47
CA VAL A 31 1.13 97.24 -19.41
C VAL A 31 2.21 96.37 -18.78
N GLU A 32 3.16 96.93 -18.04
CA GLU A 32 4.20 96.21 -17.29
C GLU A 32 3.59 95.33 -16.19
N GLN A 33 2.64 95.84 -15.41
CA GLN A 33 1.90 95.04 -14.42
C GLN A 33 1.08 93.92 -15.08
N ASN A 34 0.44 94.18 -16.21
CA ASN A 34 -0.27 93.15 -16.98
C ASN A 34 0.70 92.10 -17.55
N LEU A 35 1.92 92.51 -17.94
CA LEU A 35 2.96 91.59 -18.43
C LEU A 35 3.47 90.69 -17.30
N LEU A 36 3.71 91.23 -16.11
CA LEU A 36 4.08 90.47 -14.92
C LEU A 36 2.99 89.45 -14.57
N ARG A 37 1.72 89.87 -14.54
CA ARG A 37 0.61 88.95 -14.30
C ARG A 37 0.47 87.88 -15.38
N LEU A 38 0.74 88.21 -16.64
CA LEU A 38 0.80 87.23 -17.73
C LEU A 38 1.95 86.25 -17.53
N MET A 39 3.11 86.69 -17.05
CA MET A 39 4.24 85.81 -16.74
C MET A 39 3.91 84.86 -15.58
N ASP A 40 3.21 85.33 -14.54
CA ASP A 40 2.77 84.50 -13.42
C ASP A 40 1.74 83.45 -13.87
N ILE A 41 0.74 83.86 -14.66
CA ILE A 41 -0.25 82.94 -15.25
C ILE A 41 0.47 81.93 -16.16
N LEU A 42 1.46 82.36 -16.95
CA LEU A 42 2.24 81.49 -17.81
C LEU A 42 3.03 80.46 -16.98
N ALA A 43 3.66 80.88 -15.88
CA ALA A 43 4.38 79.98 -14.97
C ALA A 43 3.44 78.97 -14.29
N GLU A 44 2.24 79.41 -13.87
CA GLU A 44 1.23 78.52 -13.29
C GLU A 44 0.69 77.52 -14.33
N VAL A 45 0.38 77.98 -15.55
CA VAL A 45 -0.06 77.13 -16.65
C VAL A 45 1.04 76.13 -17.03
N GLN A 46 2.32 76.54 -17.02
CA GLN A 46 3.44 75.63 -17.24
C GLN A 46 3.57 74.59 -16.11
N LYS A 47 3.33 74.96 -14.84
CA LYS A 47 3.29 74.00 -13.71
C LYS A 47 2.14 73.01 -13.86
N ARG A 48 0.93 73.49 -14.18
CA ARG A 48 -0.25 72.65 -14.46
C ARG A 48 0.01 71.73 -15.65
N LEU A 49 0.62 72.23 -16.73
CA LEU A 49 0.99 71.44 -17.90
C LEU A 49 1.99 70.33 -17.57
N ARG A 50 3.01 70.59 -16.73
CA ARG A 50 3.94 69.56 -16.27
C ARG A 50 3.25 68.48 -15.45
N SER A 51 2.36 68.85 -14.53
CA SER A 51 1.55 67.90 -13.76
C SER A 51 0.64 67.05 -14.66
N ILE A 52 -0.06 67.66 -15.61
CA ILE A 52 -0.93 66.95 -16.56
C ILE A 52 -0.12 66.01 -17.45
N LYS A 53 1.07 66.43 -17.92
CA LYS A 53 1.98 65.55 -18.68
C LYS A 53 2.42 64.33 -17.87
N TYR A 54 2.76 64.52 -16.58
CA TYR A 54 3.11 63.42 -15.69
C TYR A 54 1.92 62.48 -15.46
N GLN A 55 0.72 63.01 -15.17
CA GLN A 55 -0.50 62.23 -15.01
C GLN A 55 -0.87 61.47 -16.29
N ALA A 56 -0.73 62.09 -17.45
CA ALA A 56 -0.94 61.43 -18.74
C ALA A 56 0.09 60.31 -18.98
N GLY A 57 1.36 60.52 -18.59
CA GLY A 57 2.39 59.48 -18.60
C GLY A 57 2.01 58.29 -17.72
N LYS A 58 1.63 58.54 -16.46
CA LYS A 58 1.19 57.51 -15.52
C LYS A 58 -0.05 56.76 -16.02
N ALA A 59 -1.03 57.47 -16.58
CA ALA A 59 -2.23 56.86 -17.17
C ALA A 59 -1.91 55.98 -18.39
N ARG A 60 -1.00 56.42 -19.26
CA ARG A 60 -0.51 55.60 -20.39
C ARG A 60 0.21 54.34 -19.92
N SER A 61 1.11 54.45 -18.94
CA SER A 61 1.78 53.29 -18.35
C SER A 61 0.79 52.34 -17.70
N TYR A 62 -0.19 52.86 -16.95
CA TYR A 62 -1.25 52.04 -16.36
C TYR A 62 -2.08 51.31 -17.42
N GLN A 63 -2.49 52.00 -18.50
CA GLN A 63 -3.19 51.37 -19.61
C GLN A 63 -2.34 50.27 -20.26
N ALA A 64 -1.06 50.53 -20.53
CA ALA A 64 -0.15 49.54 -21.11
C ALA A 64 -0.01 48.30 -20.21
N HIS A 65 0.22 48.48 -18.90
CA HIS A 65 0.33 47.37 -17.96
C HIS A 65 -0.99 46.63 -17.78
N THR A 66 -2.12 47.32 -17.79
CA THR A 66 -3.45 46.70 -17.66
C THR A 66 -3.78 45.85 -18.90
N THR A 67 -3.49 46.36 -20.10
CA THR A 67 -3.63 45.59 -21.34
C THR A 67 -2.71 44.37 -21.32
N ARG A 68 -1.45 44.55 -20.92
CA ARG A 68 -0.50 43.44 -20.82
C ARG A 68 -0.92 42.38 -19.80
N LEU A 69 -1.44 42.80 -18.65
CA LEU A 69 -1.98 41.89 -17.64
C LEU A 69 -3.19 41.10 -18.16
N LYS A 70 -4.08 41.75 -18.91
CA LYS A 70 -5.22 41.07 -19.55
C LYS A 70 -4.75 40.01 -20.54
N GLU A 71 -3.80 40.34 -21.41
CA GLU A 71 -3.20 39.39 -22.36
C GLU A 71 -2.58 38.19 -21.63
N LEU A 72 -1.74 38.44 -20.62
CA LEU A 72 -1.07 37.39 -19.86
C LEU A 72 -2.08 36.50 -19.12
N ARG A 73 -3.13 37.08 -18.54
CA ARG A 73 -4.21 36.31 -17.91
C ARG A 73 -4.94 35.44 -18.91
N SER A 74 -5.29 35.97 -20.08
CA SER A 74 -5.93 35.19 -21.14
C SER A 74 -5.04 34.03 -21.60
N LEU A 75 -3.75 34.28 -21.83
CA LEU A 75 -2.78 33.25 -22.20
C LEU A 75 -2.64 32.17 -21.12
N PHE A 76 -2.53 32.57 -19.85
CA PHE A 76 -2.47 31.63 -18.73
C PHE A 76 -3.74 30.78 -18.64
N THR A 77 -4.92 31.39 -18.75
CA THR A 77 -6.19 30.66 -18.71
C THR A 77 -6.34 29.69 -19.89
N LEU A 78 -5.83 30.06 -21.06
CA LEU A 78 -5.84 29.18 -22.24
C LEU A 78 -4.87 28.00 -22.05
N ALA A 79 -3.68 28.25 -21.51
CA ALA A 79 -2.71 27.20 -21.20
C ALA A 79 -3.25 26.22 -20.15
N GLU A 80 -3.86 26.73 -19.07
CA GLU A 80 -4.52 25.89 -18.06
C GLU A 80 -5.70 25.13 -18.64
N TYR A 81 -6.52 25.76 -19.50
CA TYR A 81 -7.60 25.07 -20.19
C TYR A 81 -7.09 23.90 -21.04
N HIS A 82 -6.03 24.11 -21.83
CA HIS A 82 -5.44 23.04 -22.61
C HIS A 82 -4.86 21.92 -21.73
N ARG A 83 -4.13 22.28 -20.66
CA ARG A 83 -3.58 21.31 -19.70
C ARG A 83 -4.68 20.44 -19.09
N LEU A 84 -5.74 21.07 -18.58
CA LEU A 84 -6.87 20.37 -17.98
C LEU A 84 -7.66 19.56 -19.01
N SER A 85 -7.83 20.08 -20.23
CA SER A 85 -8.52 19.35 -21.30
C SER A 85 -7.74 18.10 -21.71
N SER A 86 -6.42 18.18 -21.84
CA SER A 86 -5.58 17.03 -22.15
C SER A 86 -5.60 16.00 -21.02
N GLN A 87 -5.49 16.43 -19.76
CA GLN A 87 -5.61 15.54 -18.60
C GLN A 87 -6.99 14.85 -18.56
N ARG A 88 -8.06 15.59 -18.84
CA ARG A 88 -9.42 15.01 -18.92
C ARG A 88 -9.52 13.97 -20.02
N GLN A 89 -8.97 14.24 -21.21
CA GLN A 89 -8.99 13.29 -22.32
C GLN A 89 -8.19 12.02 -22.00
N GLU A 90 -7.04 12.16 -21.35
CA GLU A 90 -6.21 11.02 -20.94
C GLU A 90 -6.92 10.15 -19.91
N ILE A 91 -7.50 10.76 -18.87
CA ILE A 91 -8.29 10.06 -17.86
C ILE A 91 -9.52 9.39 -18.49
N GLN A 92 -10.20 10.08 -19.41
CA GLN A 92 -11.36 9.50 -20.11
C GLN A 92 -10.96 8.30 -20.95
N ALA A 93 -9.86 8.37 -21.70
CA ALA A 93 -9.36 7.25 -22.49
C ALA A 93 -8.98 6.05 -21.61
N GLN A 94 -8.38 6.30 -20.44
CA GLN A 94 -8.10 5.25 -19.45
C GLN A 94 -9.39 4.63 -18.88
N ALA A 95 -10.41 5.46 -18.59
CA ALA A 95 -11.70 4.98 -18.10
C ALA A 95 -12.43 4.12 -19.15
N ASP A 96 -12.42 4.55 -20.41
CA ASP A 96 -13.03 3.81 -21.51
C ASP A 96 -12.31 2.47 -21.74
N ALA A 97 -10.97 2.47 -21.72
CA ALA A 97 -10.18 1.23 -21.84
C ALA A 97 -10.43 0.25 -20.68
N LEU A 98 -10.58 0.76 -19.44
CA LEU A 98 -10.94 -0.06 -18.29
C LEU A 98 -12.37 -0.61 -18.40
N ALA A 99 -13.31 0.18 -18.91
CA ALA A 99 -14.69 -0.26 -19.13
C ALA A 99 -14.76 -1.40 -20.17
N ASP A 100 -14.02 -1.27 -21.28
CA ASP A 100 -13.90 -2.31 -22.30
C ASP A 100 -13.25 -3.59 -21.74
N ALA A 101 -12.19 -3.45 -20.95
CA ALA A 101 -11.55 -4.59 -20.28
C ALA A 101 -12.51 -5.30 -19.31
N LEU A 102 -13.31 -4.54 -18.56
CA LEU A 102 -14.30 -5.08 -17.62
C LEU A 102 -15.43 -5.81 -18.36
N ALA A 103 -15.91 -5.25 -19.48
CA ALA A 103 -16.90 -5.90 -20.34
C ALA A 103 -16.36 -7.22 -20.93
N ALA A 104 -15.11 -7.22 -21.43
CA ALA A 104 -14.45 -8.41 -21.95
C ALA A 104 -14.28 -9.49 -20.87
N LEU A 105 -13.86 -9.09 -19.66
CA LEU A 105 -13.70 -10.00 -18.52
C LEU A 105 -15.06 -10.60 -18.10
N SER A 106 -16.11 -9.77 -18.04
CA SER A 106 -17.47 -10.21 -17.72
C SER A 106 -18.00 -11.22 -18.73
N SER A 107 -17.78 -10.98 -20.03
CA SER A 107 -18.11 -11.94 -21.09
C SER A 107 -17.33 -13.25 -20.93
N ARG A 108 -16.04 -13.18 -20.58
CA ARG A 108 -15.22 -14.37 -20.33
C ARG A 108 -15.72 -15.18 -19.13
N VAL A 109 -16.10 -14.50 -18.04
CA VAL A 109 -16.68 -15.15 -16.86
C VAL A 109 -17.98 -15.85 -17.22
N ALA A 110 -18.89 -15.19 -17.94
CA ALA A 110 -20.15 -15.80 -18.39
C ALA A 110 -19.91 -17.05 -19.24
N ARG A 111 -18.97 -17.00 -20.21
CA ARG A 111 -18.61 -18.17 -21.03
C ARG A 111 -18.06 -19.32 -20.19
N LEU A 112 -17.18 -19.04 -19.22
CA LEU A 112 -16.62 -20.05 -18.33
C LEU A 112 -17.69 -20.66 -17.41
N GLN A 113 -18.65 -19.86 -16.96
CA GLN A 113 -19.79 -20.36 -16.19
C GLN A 113 -20.67 -21.30 -17.02
N THR A 114 -21.00 -20.94 -18.27
CA THR A 114 -21.76 -21.83 -19.17
C THR A 114 -20.99 -23.12 -19.45
N ALA A 115 -19.68 -23.04 -19.71
CA ALA A 115 -18.85 -24.21 -19.94
C ALA A 115 -18.81 -25.13 -18.71
N ARG A 116 -18.66 -24.54 -17.51
CA ARG A 116 -18.71 -25.28 -16.24
C ARG A 116 -20.04 -26.02 -16.07
N THR A 117 -21.17 -25.33 -16.27
CA THR A 117 -22.50 -25.96 -16.14
C THR A 117 -22.70 -27.09 -17.15
N ALA A 118 -22.14 -26.97 -18.35
CA ALA A 118 -22.19 -28.04 -19.36
C ALA A 118 -21.36 -29.25 -18.91
N SER A 119 -20.13 -29.04 -18.42
CA SER A 119 -19.29 -30.12 -17.90
C SER A 119 -19.88 -30.79 -16.64
N GLU A 120 -20.54 -30.04 -15.76
CA GLU A 120 -21.26 -30.60 -14.61
C GLU A 120 -22.42 -31.49 -15.08
N ALA A 121 -23.17 -31.09 -16.11
CA ALA A 121 -24.22 -31.92 -16.69
C ALA A 121 -23.65 -33.22 -17.33
N GLU A 122 -22.56 -33.12 -18.09
CA GLU A 122 -21.86 -34.28 -18.66
C GLU A 122 -21.38 -35.25 -17.58
N LEU A 123 -20.83 -34.73 -16.48
CA LEU A 123 -20.40 -35.53 -15.34
C LEU A 123 -21.57 -36.30 -14.73
N THR A 124 -22.71 -35.64 -14.52
CA THR A 124 -23.90 -36.31 -13.95
C THR A 124 -24.45 -37.42 -14.86
N GLU A 125 -24.42 -37.25 -16.19
CA GLU A 125 -24.80 -38.31 -17.12
C GLU A 125 -23.81 -39.48 -17.11
N LEU A 126 -22.50 -39.18 -17.02
CA LEU A 126 -21.47 -40.22 -16.90
C LEU A 126 -21.60 -41.01 -15.59
N GLU A 127 -21.87 -40.35 -14.46
CA GLU A 127 -22.12 -40.99 -13.18
C GLU A 127 -23.35 -41.89 -13.21
N ARG A 128 -24.43 -41.43 -13.87
CA ARG A 128 -25.64 -42.22 -14.10
C ARG A 128 -25.36 -43.45 -14.95
N ALA A 129 -24.60 -43.30 -16.04
CA ALA A 129 -24.19 -44.41 -16.90
C ALA A 129 -23.31 -45.41 -16.15
N ALA A 130 -22.37 -44.94 -15.32
CA ALA A 130 -21.53 -45.79 -14.47
C ALA A 130 -22.37 -46.61 -13.49
N HIS A 131 -23.33 -45.98 -12.80
CA HIS A 131 -24.26 -46.70 -11.91
C HIS A 131 -25.09 -47.75 -12.64
N GLU A 132 -25.53 -47.46 -13.87
CA GLU A 132 -26.23 -48.44 -14.69
C GLU A 132 -25.33 -49.63 -15.05
N PHE A 133 -24.07 -49.38 -15.42
CA PHE A 133 -23.10 -50.45 -15.69
C PHE A 133 -22.79 -51.28 -14.46
N ASP A 134 -22.63 -50.68 -13.28
CA ASP A 134 -22.42 -51.40 -12.02
C ASP A 134 -23.62 -52.30 -11.70
N GLY A 135 -24.84 -51.80 -11.91
CA GLY A 135 -26.07 -52.59 -11.78
C GLY A 135 -26.09 -53.80 -12.73
N ARG A 136 -25.67 -53.61 -13.99
CA ARG A 136 -25.56 -54.70 -14.98
C ARG A 136 -24.48 -55.71 -14.59
N ILE A 137 -23.32 -55.26 -14.10
CA ILE A 137 -22.23 -56.12 -13.64
C ILE A 137 -22.69 -56.98 -12.45
N LEU A 138 -23.39 -56.39 -11.48
CA LEU A 138 -23.93 -57.12 -10.33
C LEU A 138 -24.95 -58.18 -10.78
N ALA A 139 -25.85 -57.84 -11.71
CA ALA A 139 -26.82 -58.79 -12.25
C ALA A 139 -26.14 -59.97 -12.95
N VAL A 140 -25.20 -59.69 -13.87
CA VAL A 140 -24.45 -60.74 -14.60
C VAL A 140 -23.60 -61.58 -13.65
N SER A 141 -22.99 -60.98 -12.63
CA SER A 141 -22.23 -61.72 -11.60
C SER A 141 -23.14 -62.65 -10.79
N GLY A 142 -24.37 -62.23 -10.49
CA GLY A 142 -25.40 -63.08 -9.89
C GLY A 142 -25.80 -64.25 -10.79
N GLU A 143 -25.96 -64.01 -12.09
CA GLU A 143 -26.25 -65.07 -13.07
C GLU A 143 -25.09 -66.06 -13.22
N ILE A 144 -23.84 -65.59 -13.22
CA ILE A 144 -22.66 -66.44 -13.26
C ILE A 144 -22.58 -67.33 -12.03
N THR A 145 -22.77 -66.77 -10.83
CA THR A 145 -22.70 -67.53 -9.58
C THR A 145 -23.80 -68.59 -9.48
N THR A 146 -25.02 -68.27 -9.90
CA THR A 146 -26.12 -69.26 -9.98
C THR A 146 -25.84 -70.36 -11.02
N CYS A 147 -25.30 -70.01 -12.20
CA CYS A 147 -24.86 -70.98 -13.19
C CYS A 147 -23.74 -71.89 -12.66
N GLN A 148 -22.77 -71.33 -11.94
CA GLN A 148 -21.66 -72.10 -11.34
C GLN A 148 -22.16 -73.07 -10.29
N GLN A 149 -23.01 -72.61 -9.35
CA GLN A 149 -23.62 -73.48 -8.34
C GLN A 149 -24.43 -74.62 -8.98
N ARG A 150 -25.17 -74.32 -10.05
CA ARG A 150 -25.91 -75.33 -10.80
C ARG A 150 -24.98 -76.32 -11.51
N SER A 151 -23.88 -75.85 -12.08
CA SER A 151 -22.88 -76.71 -12.73
C SER A 151 -22.20 -77.63 -11.72
N GLU A 152 -21.81 -77.13 -10.54
CA GLU A 152 -21.23 -77.92 -9.45
C GLU A 152 -22.19 -78.98 -8.94
N MET A 153 -23.47 -78.62 -8.73
CA MET A 153 -24.51 -79.56 -8.31
C MET A 153 -24.72 -80.68 -9.34
N LEU A 154 -24.80 -80.34 -10.63
CA LEU A 154 -24.93 -81.33 -11.71
C LEU A 154 -23.67 -82.22 -11.82
N ALA A 155 -22.47 -81.65 -11.64
CA ALA A 155 -21.22 -82.41 -11.65
C ALA A 155 -21.10 -83.35 -10.43
N GLY A 156 -21.63 -82.95 -9.28
CA GLY A 156 -21.78 -83.83 -8.11
C GLY A 156 -22.73 -85.00 -8.40
N ARG A 157 -23.92 -84.69 -8.92
CA ARG A 157 -24.93 -85.69 -9.31
C ARG A 157 -24.40 -86.69 -10.34
N ALA A 158 -23.63 -86.22 -11.32
CA ALA A 158 -23.02 -87.06 -12.34
C ALA A 158 -21.99 -88.03 -11.76
N ARG A 159 -21.21 -87.58 -10.76
CA ARG A 159 -20.28 -88.45 -10.03
C ARG A 159 -21.00 -89.51 -9.20
N GLU A 160 -22.03 -89.12 -8.46
CA GLU A 160 -22.86 -90.06 -7.69
C GLU A 160 -23.45 -91.16 -8.59
N LEU A 161 -24.03 -90.78 -9.73
CA LEU A 161 -24.58 -91.73 -10.70
C LEU A 161 -23.48 -92.62 -11.32
N ALA A 162 -22.28 -92.09 -11.57
CA ALA A 162 -21.17 -92.89 -12.08
C ALA A 162 -20.70 -93.93 -11.06
N ASP A 163 -20.63 -93.56 -9.77
CA ASP A 163 -20.27 -94.47 -8.68
C ASP A 163 -21.36 -95.55 -8.48
N GLU A 164 -22.64 -95.19 -8.57
CA GLU A 164 -23.76 -96.13 -8.54
C GLU A 164 -23.68 -97.14 -9.70
N ILE A 165 -23.45 -96.67 -10.92
CA ILE A 165 -23.27 -97.53 -12.10
C ILE A 165 -22.08 -98.48 -11.91
N ALA A 166 -20.95 -97.99 -11.40
CA ALA A 166 -19.77 -98.83 -11.16
C ALA A 166 -20.02 -99.89 -10.08
N SER A 167 -20.73 -99.54 -9.02
CA SER A 167 -21.12 -100.47 -7.95
C SER A 167 -22.07 -101.55 -8.45
N GLU A 168 -23.09 -101.18 -9.23
CA GLU A 168 -24.02 -102.15 -9.80
C GLU A 168 -23.36 -103.03 -10.87
N ALA A 169 -22.43 -102.50 -11.67
CA ALA A 169 -21.63 -103.30 -12.60
C ALA A 169 -20.79 -104.36 -11.88
N ALA A 170 -20.08 -103.97 -10.81
CA ALA A 170 -19.31 -104.91 -9.99
C ALA A 170 -20.19 -105.95 -9.28
N ARG A 171 -21.45 -105.60 -8.97
CA ARG A 171 -22.44 -106.53 -8.42
C ARG A 171 -22.89 -107.54 -9.47
N CYS A 172 -23.15 -107.11 -10.69
CA CYS A 172 -23.48 -108.00 -11.81
C CYS A 172 -22.34 -108.99 -12.07
N GLU A 173 -21.09 -108.54 -12.13
CA GLU A 173 -19.91 -109.39 -12.35
C GLU A 173 -19.77 -110.47 -11.25
N LYS A 174 -20.00 -110.09 -9.98
CA LYS A 174 -20.02 -111.05 -8.86
C LYS A 174 -21.17 -112.06 -8.96
N LEU A 175 -22.33 -111.64 -9.47
CA LEU A 175 -23.48 -112.53 -9.66
C LEU A 175 -23.26 -113.50 -10.83
N GLU A 176 -22.65 -113.04 -11.92
CA GLU A 176 -22.25 -113.87 -13.06
C GLU A 176 -21.21 -114.92 -12.64
N ALA A 177 -20.16 -114.52 -11.92
CA ALA A 177 -19.16 -115.45 -11.40
C ALA A 177 -19.76 -116.50 -10.44
N ARG A 178 -20.76 -116.10 -9.63
CA ARG A 178 -21.51 -117.04 -8.78
C ARG A 178 -22.41 -117.98 -9.58
N ALA A 179 -23.03 -117.50 -10.66
CA ALA A 179 -23.85 -118.34 -11.54
C ALA A 179 -22.98 -119.38 -12.25
N GLU A 180 -21.80 -119.00 -12.74
CA GLU A 180 -20.83 -119.92 -13.34
C GLU A 180 -20.29 -120.94 -12.33
N ALA A 181 -19.92 -120.51 -11.13
CA ALA A 181 -19.48 -121.40 -10.06
C ALA A 181 -20.58 -122.41 -9.69
N ASN A 182 -21.82 -121.95 -9.52
CA ASN A 182 -22.96 -122.82 -9.22
C ASN A 182 -23.29 -123.79 -10.37
N ALA A 183 -23.13 -123.37 -11.62
CA ALA A 183 -23.29 -124.25 -12.78
C ALA A 183 -22.20 -125.33 -12.82
N GLY A 184 -20.94 -124.97 -12.52
CA GLY A 184 -19.84 -125.92 -12.38
C GLY A 184 -20.04 -126.91 -11.22
N GLU A 185 -20.51 -126.43 -10.07
CA GLU A 185 -20.87 -127.28 -8.93
C GLU A 185 -22.05 -128.21 -9.27
N ALA A 186 -23.07 -127.72 -9.97
CA ALA A 186 -24.21 -128.53 -10.39
C ALA A 186 -23.79 -129.65 -11.34
N GLU A 187 -22.91 -129.36 -12.31
CA GLU A 187 -22.39 -130.37 -13.25
C GLU A 187 -21.49 -131.39 -12.55
N SER A 188 -20.67 -130.94 -11.58
CA SER A 188 -19.86 -131.82 -10.73
C SER A 188 -20.72 -132.71 -9.84
N ARG A 189 -21.77 -132.16 -9.22
CA ARG A 189 -22.73 -132.93 -8.41
C ARG A 189 -23.53 -133.91 -9.24
N LYS A 190 -23.86 -133.59 -10.50
CA LYS A 190 -24.55 -134.50 -11.42
C LYS A 190 -23.68 -135.71 -11.80
N ARG A 191 -22.36 -135.50 -11.97
CA ARG A 191 -21.38 -136.58 -12.16
C ARG A 191 -21.21 -137.42 -10.89
N GLN A 192 -21.06 -136.76 -9.74
CA GLN A 192 -20.99 -137.44 -8.44
C GLN A 192 -22.28 -138.22 -8.13
N GLN A 193 -23.45 -137.73 -8.54
CA GLN A 193 -24.73 -138.44 -8.38
C GLN A 193 -24.79 -139.69 -9.26
N ALA A 194 -24.30 -139.64 -10.50
CA ALA A 194 -24.21 -140.82 -11.36
C ALA A 194 -23.23 -141.87 -10.82
N ASP A 195 -22.10 -141.43 -10.25
CA ASP A 195 -21.13 -142.32 -9.61
C ASP A 195 -21.68 -142.91 -8.29
N LEU A 196 -22.39 -142.10 -7.50
CA LEU A 196 -23.03 -142.52 -6.24
C LEU A 196 -24.23 -143.44 -6.47
N GLU A 197 -24.99 -143.29 -7.56
CA GLU A 197 -26.08 -144.22 -7.94
C GLU A 197 -25.53 -145.62 -8.29
N ALA A 198 -24.30 -145.71 -8.81
CA ALA A 198 -23.60 -146.96 -9.01
C ALA A 198 -23.04 -147.56 -7.70
N GLU A 199 -22.60 -146.72 -6.76
CA GLU A 199 -22.13 -147.16 -5.44
C GLU A 199 -23.28 -147.51 -4.46
N LEU A 200 -24.45 -146.87 -4.57
CA LEU A 200 -25.64 -147.10 -3.73
C LEU A 200 -26.23 -148.50 -3.90
N ALA A 201 -26.10 -149.10 -5.09
CA ALA A 201 -26.44 -150.50 -5.32
C ALA A 201 -25.54 -151.46 -4.52
N GLY A 202 -24.30 -151.07 -4.21
CA GLY A 202 -23.35 -151.85 -3.40
C GLY A 202 -23.30 -151.47 -1.91
N LEU A 203 -23.83 -150.30 -1.53
CA LEU A 203 -23.86 -149.80 -0.15
C LEU A 203 -25.15 -150.12 0.60
N SER A 204 -26.23 -150.51 -0.09
CA SER A 204 -27.46 -151.04 0.54
C SER A 204 -27.17 -152.23 1.47
N ASP A 205 -26.17 -153.06 1.15
CA ASP A 205 -25.72 -154.18 1.99
C ASP A 205 -24.84 -153.75 3.18
N ARG A 206 -24.27 -152.54 3.15
CA ARG A 206 -23.36 -152.03 4.21
C ARG A 206 -24.06 -151.06 5.17
N HIS A 207 -25.22 -150.53 4.79
CA HIS A 207 -25.98 -149.50 5.51
C HIS A 207 -26.56 -149.98 6.84
N GLU A 208 -26.74 -151.29 7.01
CA GLU A 208 -27.19 -151.90 8.27
C GLU A 208 -26.08 -151.89 9.34
N SER A 209 -24.80 -151.83 8.93
CA SER A 209 -23.64 -151.82 9.84
C SER A 209 -23.22 -150.41 10.31
N LEU A 210 -23.60 -149.37 9.57
CA LEU A 210 -23.09 -148.00 9.76
C LEU A 210 -23.99 -147.11 10.63
N ALA A 211 -25.23 -147.51 10.88
CA ALA A 211 -26.15 -146.80 11.78
C ALA A 211 -25.60 -146.68 13.22
N GLN A 212 -24.71 -147.58 13.65
CA GLN A 212 -24.08 -147.54 14.98
C GLN A 212 -22.91 -146.55 15.09
N ARG A 213 -22.33 -146.07 13.97
CA ARG A 213 -21.19 -145.14 13.99
C ARG A 213 -21.62 -143.66 14.00
N HIS A 214 -22.82 -143.36 13.52
CA HIS A 214 -23.35 -142.01 13.33
C HIS A 214 -23.51 -141.21 14.64
N LEU A 215 -23.65 -141.89 15.78
CA LEU A 215 -23.84 -141.23 17.08
C LEU A 215 -22.56 -140.51 17.58
N ARG A 216 -21.38 -140.83 17.04
CA ARG A 216 -20.09 -140.30 17.54
C ARG A 216 -19.59 -139.04 16.82
N GLU A 217 -20.09 -138.71 15.63
CA GLU A 217 -19.63 -137.53 14.86
C GLU A 217 -20.44 -136.25 15.12
N GLN A 218 -21.63 -136.35 15.70
CA GLN A 218 -22.47 -135.17 15.99
C GLN A 218 -21.85 -134.18 16.99
N GLU A 219 -20.92 -134.62 17.84
CA GLU A 219 -20.28 -133.77 18.84
C GLU A 219 -19.17 -132.88 18.25
N ALA A 220 -18.51 -133.29 17.17
CA ALA A 220 -17.43 -132.52 16.53
C ALA A 220 -17.94 -131.33 15.70
N VAL A 221 -19.07 -131.49 15.02
CA VAL A 221 -19.70 -130.45 14.17
C VAL A 221 -20.18 -129.25 15.01
N ARG A 222 -20.63 -129.52 16.24
CA ARG A 222 -21.13 -128.49 17.16
C ARG A 222 -20.04 -127.53 17.65
N GLN A 223 -18.79 -128.00 17.76
CA GLN A 223 -17.67 -127.16 18.21
C GLN A 223 -17.13 -126.23 17.11
N LEU A 224 -17.16 -126.66 15.85
CA LEU A 224 -16.75 -125.84 14.69
C LEU A 224 -17.78 -124.75 14.34
N ALA A 225 -19.08 -125.03 14.51
CA ALA A 225 -20.14 -124.05 14.28
C ALA A 225 -20.05 -122.84 15.24
N ASN A 226 -19.70 -123.08 16.51
CA ASN A 226 -19.54 -122.02 17.51
C ASN A 226 -18.32 -121.13 17.20
N ARG A 227 -17.18 -121.71 16.79
CA ARG A 227 -15.99 -120.91 16.39
C ARG A 227 -16.23 -120.04 15.16
N ARG A 228 -17.00 -120.54 14.19
CA ARG A 228 -17.37 -119.77 12.99
C ARG A 228 -18.25 -118.57 13.34
N GLU A 229 -19.15 -118.72 14.32
CA GLU A 229 -20.03 -117.64 14.74
C GLU A 229 -19.26 -116.57 15.53
N ASP A 230 -18.27 -116.97 16.34
CA ASP A 230 -17.39 -116.04 17.05
C ASP A 230 -16.49 -115.22 16.09
N GLU A 231 -15.90 -115.84 15.07
CA GLU A 231 -15.09 -115.12 14.06
C GLU A 231 -15.95 -114.17 13.19
N LYS A 232 -17.20 -114.55 12.93
CA LYS A 232 -18.16 -113.73 12.17
C LYS A 232 -18.60 -112.50 12.96
N ASN A 233 -18.76 -112.63 14.27
CA ASN A 233 -19.02 -111.49 15.15
C ASN A 233 -17.80 -110.56 15.23
N GLY A 234 -16.58 -111.11 15.28
CA GLY A 234 -15.34 -110.31 15.25
C GLY A 234 -15.13 -109.53 13.94
N THR A 235 -15.51 -110.09 12.80
CA THR A 235 -15.45 -109.39 11.51
C THR A 235 -16.50 -108.29 11.38
N LEU A 236 -17.71 -108.49 11.94
CA LEU A 236 -18.74 -107.46 12.00
C LEU A 236 -18.33 -106.28 12.90
N ASP A 237 -17.70 -106.54 14.05
CA ASP A 237 -17.17 -105.49 14.91
C ASP A 237 -16.03 -104.71 14.25
N LEU A 238 -15.12 -105.38 13.53
CA LEU A 238 -14.06 -104.73 12.77
C LEU A 238 -14.60 -103.86 11.62
N LEU A 239 -15.62 -104.33 10.91
CA LEU A 239 -16.34 -103.56 9.87
C LEU A 239 -17.00 -102.31 10.45
N ARG A 240 -17.63 -102.43 11.63
CA ARG A 240 -18.24 -101.29 12.31
C ARG A 240 -17.19 -100.27 12.74
N ARG A 241 -16.06 -100.74 13.28
CA ARG A 241 -14.92 -99.89 13.68
C ARG A 241 -14.28 -99.18 12.49
N THR A 242 -14.20 -99.84 11.33
CA THR A 242 -13.67 -99.21 10.10
C THR A 242 -14.62 -98.16 9.56
N ALA A 243 -15.94 -98.40 9.58
CA ALA A 243 -16.94 -97.41 9.19
C ALA A 243 -16.94 -96.18 10.13
N GLU A 244 -16.82 -96.39 11.44
CA GLU A 244 -16.68 -95.33 12.45
C GLU A 244 -15.42 -94.48 12.19
N LEU A 245 -14.26 -95.11 12.02
CA LEU A 245 -13.00 -94.42 11.69
C LEU A 245 -13.05 -93.69 10.34
N HIS A 246 -13.72 -94.25 9.33
CA HIS A 246 -13.85 -93.61 8.03
C HIS A 246 -14.70 -92.33 8.10
N ASN A 247 -15.80 -92.36 8.88
CA ASN A 247 -16.61 -91.17 9.13
C ASN A 247 -15.85 -90.09 9.91
N GLU A 248 -15.02 -90.49 10.89
CA GLU A 248 -14.14 -89.55 11.61
C GLU A 248 -13.11 -88.90 10.68
N ILE A 249 -12.45 -89.68 9.82
CA ILE A 249 -11.48 -89.16 8.84
C ILE A 249 -12.15 -88.15 7.90
N ASN A 250 -13.39 -88.45 7.48
CA ASN A 250 -14.13 -87.57 6.56
C ASN A 250 -14.54 -86.27 7.26
N THR A 251 -15.02 -86.33 8.50
CA THR A 251 -15.34 -85.13 9.30
C THR A 251 -14.10 -84.28 9.58
N TYR A 252 -12.96 -84.89 9.92
CA TYR A 252 -11.70 -84.17 10.10
C TYR A 252 -11.16 -83.57 8.80
N SER A 253 -11.35 -84.24 7.65
CA SER A 253 -10.97 -83.71 6.34
C SER A 253 -11.79 -82.47 5.95
N ILE A 254 -13.12 -82.53 6.11
CA ILE A 254 -14.00 -81.37 5.89
C ILE A 254 -13.63 -80.21 6.83
N ARG A 255 -13.31 -80.50 8.09
CA ARG A 255 -12.88 -79.48 9.07
C ARG A 255 -11.55 -78.84 8.68
N ARG A 256 -10.59 -79.62 8.18
CA ARG A 256 -9.29 -79.14 7.68
C ARG A 256 -9.48 -78.23 6.46
N GLU A 257 -10.32 -78.62 5.51
CA GLU A 257 -10.59 -77.83 4.29
C GLU A 257 -11.23 -76.48 4.65
N ASN A 258 -12.20 -76.48 5.58
CA ASN A 258 -12.85 -75.26 6.06
C ASN A 258 -11.87 -74.31 6.78
N LEU A 259 -11.01 -74.87 7.65
CA LEU A 259 -9.96 -74.10 8.34
C LEU A 259 -8.93 -73.54 7.34
N HIS A 260 -8.57 -74.30 6.31
CA HIS A 260 -7.68 -73.84 5.24
C HIS A 260 -8.29 -72.65 4.48
N SER A 261 -9.54 -72.78 4.05
CA SER A 261 -10.29 -71.70 3.38
C SER A 261 -10.45 -70.45 4.27
N GLN A 262 -10.73 -70.63 5.57
CA GLN A 262 -10.74 -69.51 6.53
C GLN A 262 -9.37 -68.83 6.64
N ARG A 263 -8.28 -69.60 6.75
CA ARG A 263 -6.92 -69.06 6.80
C ARG A 263 -6.59 -68.26 5.54
N GLN A 264 -6.95 -68.77 4.37
CA GLN A 264 -6.69 -68.10 3.08
C GLN A 264 -7.46 -66.77 2.97
N ARG A 265 -8.73 -66.74 3.37
CA ARG A 265 -9.53 -65.49 3.42
C ARG A 265 -8.98 -64.48 4.42
N LEU A 266 -8.56 -64.93 5.61
CA LEU A 266 -7.97 -64.06 6.62
C LEU A 266 -6.61 -63.50 6.18
N SER A 267 -5.80 -64.31 5.49
CA SER A 267 -4.53 -63.87 4.88
C SER A 267 -4.74 -62.80 3.83
N GLY A 268 -5.69 -63.01 2.90
CA GLY A 268 -6.03 -62.02 1.87
C GLY A 268 -6.51 -60.70 2.46
N ARG A 269 -7.39 -60.76 3.48
CA ARG A 269 -7.82 -59.57 4.23
C ARG A 269 -6.67 -58.86 4.95
N ALA A 270 -5.74 -59.62 5.54
CA ALA A 270 -4.58 -59.02 6.20
C ALA A 270 -3.68 -58.27 5.20
N GLU A 271 -3.48 -58.82 4.00
CA GLU A 271 -2.72 -58.17 2.92
C GLU A 271 -3.43 -56.93 2.36
N GLU A 272 -4.77 -56.95 2.24
CA GLU A 272 -5.56 -55.77 1.85
C GLU A 272 -5.47 -54.67 2.90
N ILE A 273 -5.61 -55.02 4.18
CA ILE A 273 -5.49 -54.07 5.30
C ILE A 273 -4.07 -53.49 5.36
N ALA A 274 -3.03 -54.31 5.14
CA ALA A 274 -1.64 -53.85 5.12
C ALA A 274 -1.39 -52.84 4.00
N ARG A 275 -1.88 -53.11 2.78
CA ARG A 275 -1.79 -52.18 1.64
C ARG A 275 -2.56 -50.88 1.92
N GLY A 276 -3.77 -50.98 2.45
CA GLY A 276 -4.56 -49.79 2.83
C GLY A 276 -3.87 -48.95 3.91
N LEU A 277 -3.17 -49.59 4.86
CA LEU A 277 -2.39 -48.89 5.88
C LEU A 277 -1.17 -48.16 5.28
N GLU A 278 -0.45 -48.80 4.37
CA GLU A 278 0.67 -48.17 3.64
C GLU A 278 0.21 -46.94 2.84
N ASP A 279 -0.91 -47.04 2.12
CA ASP A 279 -1.49 -45.93 1.36
C ASP A 279 -1.90 -44.78 2.29
N LEU A 280 -2.55 -45.08 3.41
CA LEU A 280 -2.95 -44.08 4.41
C LEU A 280 -1.73 -43.39 5.05
N LEU A 281 -0.66 -44.13 5.33
CA LEU A 281 0.58 -43.57 5.87
C LEU A 281 1.29 -42.67 4.84
N ALA A 282 1.30 -43.07 3.56
CA ALA A 282 1.83 -42.25 2.47
C ALA A 282 1.03 -40.94 2.30
N GLN A 283 -0.30 -41.02 2.34
CA GLN A 283 -1.19 -39.85 2.31
C GLN A 283 -0.97 -38.94 3.52
N GLN A 284 -0.83 -39.51 4.72
CA GLN A 284 -0.53 -38.75 5.94
C GLN A 284 0.82 -38.03 5.83
N GLY A 285 1.85 -38.68 5.27
CA GLY A 285 3.15 -38.08 5.00
C GLY A 285 3.06 -36.90 4.04
N ALA A 286 2.36 -37.08 2.91
CA ALA A 286 2.15 -36.02 1.92
C ALA A 286 1.37 -34.82 2.50
N LEU A 287 0.32 -35.08 3.27
CA LEU A 287 -0.46 -34.03 3.94
C LEU A 287 0.37 -33.29 5.00
N ARG A 288 1.19 -33.98 5.79
CA ARG A 288 2.11 -33.34 6.75
C ARG A 288 3.16 -32.49 6.06
N ALA A 289 3.67 -32.90 4.89
CA ALA A 289 4.60 -32.10 4.11
C ALA A 289 3.94 -30.80 3.62
N LYS A 290 2.72 -30.90 3.06
CA LYS A 290 1.93 -29.73 2.65
C LYS A 290 1.61 -28.80 3.83
N LEU A 291 1.32 -29.35 5.00
CA LEU A 291 1.06 -28.57 6.21
C LEU A 291 2.30 -27.76 6.62
N ARG A 292 3.48 -28.39 6.64
CA ARG A 292 4.75 -27.70 6.96
C ARG A 292 5.09 -26.60 5.95
N GLU A 293 4.81 -26.84 4.67
CA GLU A 293 5.01 -25.83 3.63
C GLU A 293 4.07 -24.63 3.85
N ALA A 294 2.78 -24.89 4.12
CA ALA A 294 1.81 -23.85 4.45
C ALA A 294 2.20 -23.06 5.71
N ASP A 295 2.63 -23.74 6.79
CA ASP A 295 3.10 -23.11 8.01
C ASP A 295 4.33 -22.22 7.76
N GLY A 296 5.26 -22.66 6.90
CA GLY A 296 6.42 -21.88 6.48
C GLY A 296 6.03 -20.60 5.72
N VAL A 297 5.07 -20.70 4.79
CA VAL A 297 4.54 -19.55 4.05
C VAL A 297 3.82 -18.58 4.98
N ILE A 298 3.06 -19.08 5.95
CA ILE A 298 2.38 -18.25 6.95
C ILE A 298 3.40 -17.51 7.83
N ALA A 299 4.46 -18.20 8.28
CA ALA A 299 5.51 -17.61 9.09
C ALA A 299 6.27 -16.49 8.34
N ASP A 300 6.62 -16.71 7.07
CA ASP A 300 7.27 -15.69 6.24
C ASP A 300 6.33 -14.49 5.97
N SER A 301 5.07 -14.77 5.64
CA SER A 301 4.08 -13.72 5.37
C SER A 301 3.78 -12.86 6.60
N THR A 302 3.71 -13.48 7.79
CA THR A 302 3.51 -12.76 9.06
C THR A 302 4.74 -11.94 9.45
N ALA A 303 5.96 -12.44 9.22
CA ALA A 303 7.18 -11.66 9.43
C ALA A 303 7.24 -10.42 8.51
N ARG A 304 6.91 -10.58 7.22
CA ARG A 304 6.85 -9.46 6.27
C ARG A 304 5.78 -8.43 6.64
N LEU A 305 4.62 -8.88 7.12
CA LEU A 305 3.54 -8.00 7.58
C LEU A 305 3.98 -7.16 8.79
N GLU A 306 4.62 -7.79 9.78
CA GLU A 306 5.11 -7.08 10.97
C GLU A 306 6.25 -6.10 10.62
N GLN A 307 7.13 -6.46 9.68
CA GLN A 307 8.15 -5.54 9.17
C GLN A 307 7.51 -4.33 8.47
N ALA A 308 6.52 -4.53 7.61
CA ALA A 308 5.82 -3.45 6.92
C ALA A 308 5.06 -2.54 7.90
N ARG A 309 4.46 -3.12 8.96
CA ARG A 309 3.81 -2.34 10.02
C ARG A 309 4.78 -1.45 10.78
N ARG A 310 5.97 -1.96 11.13
CA ARG A 310 7.01 -1.15 11.79
C ARG A 310 7.47 0.00 10.89
N GLN A 311 7.73 -0.29 9.61
CA GLN A 311 8.12 0.74 8.64
C GLN A 311 7.03 1.82 8.47
N SER A 312 5.75 1.42 8.44
CA SER A 312 4.64 2.38 8.40
C SER A 312 4.60 3.26 9.65
N ALA A 313 4.73 2.66 10.84
CA ALA A 313 4.71 3.40 12.10
C ALA A 313 5.88 4.39 12.22
N ASP A 314 7.08 3.99 11.78
CA ASP A 314 8.26 4.86 11.76
C ASP A 314 8.07 6.04 10.78
N LEU A 315 7.52 5.77 9.58
CA LEU A 315 7.22 6.80 8.59
C LEU A 315 6.14 7.77 9.10
N ASP A 316 5.07 7.27 9.70
CA ASP A 316 4.01 8.11 10.28
C ASP A 316 4.59 9.00 11.40
N GLY A 317 5.43 8.44 12.28
CA GLY A 317 6.14 9.20 13.30
C GLY A 317 7.02 10.31 12.73
N SER A 318 7.81 10.01 11.70
CA SER A 318 8.66 11.00 11.01
C SER A 318 7.84 12.10 10.32
N THR A 319 6.66 11.74 9.78
CA THR A 319 5.77 12.67 9.10
C THR A 319 5.12 13.63 10.08
N GLU A 320 4.67 13.14 11.23
CA GLU A 320 4.13 13.99 12.31
C GLU A 320 5.20 14.93 12.88
N GLN A 321 6.43 14.46 13.05
CA GLN A 321 7.54 15.28 13.50
C GLN A 321 7.86 16.40 12.49
N ALA A 322 7.96 16.07 11.20
CA ALA A 322 8.18 17.06 10.14
C ALA A 322 7.03 18.08 10.04
N ARG A 323 5.77 17.66 10.23
CA ARG A 323 4.61 18.56 10.26
C ARG A 323 4.65 19.51 11.46
N ALA A 324 5.06 19.03 12.63
CA ALA A 324 5.20 19.86 13.82
C ALA A 324 6.30 20.92 13.64
N GLU A 325 7.44 20.54 13.07
CA GLU A 325 8.53 21.46 12.73
C GLU A 325 8.11 22.51 11.71
N LEU A 326 7.42 22.10 10.64
CA LEU A 326 6.88 23.02 9.63
C LEU A 326 5.92 24.03 10.25
N SER A 327 4.95 23.57 11.04
CA SER A 327 4.00 24.44 11.74
C SER A 327 4.69 25.42 12.69
N GLN A 328 5.77 25.00 13.36
CA GLN A 328 6.55 25.90 14.21
C GLN A 328 7.30 26.95 13.38
N ALA A 329 7.89 26.55 12.24
CA ALA A 329 8.59 27.46 11.34
C ALA A 329 7.63 28.49 10.71
N GLU A 330 6.44 28.08 10.26
CA GLU A 330 5.42 28.97 9.71
C GLU A 330 4.91 29.99 10.74
N ARG A 331 4.70 29.56 11.99
CA ARG A 331 4.34 30.46 13.09
C ARG A 331 5.44 31.48 13.37
N ARG A 332 6.70 31.06 13.41
CA ARG A 332 7.85 31.96 13.59
C ARG A 332 7.95 32.95 12.44
N HIS A 333 7.81 32.49 11.20
CA HIS A 333 7.84 33.33 10.01
C HIS A 333 6.72 34.38 10.04
N SER A 334 5.49 33.97 10.34
CA SER A 334 4.35 34.88 10.44
C SER A 334 4.54 35.92 11.55
N ALA A 335 5.08 35.51 12.70
CA ALA A 335 5.39 36.43 13.80
C ALA A 335 6.47 37.45 13.43
N LEU A 336 7.51 37.02 12.71
CA LEU A 336 8.58 37.92 12.22
C LEU A 336 8.05 38.90 11.18
N LEU A 337 7.22 38.46 10.23
CA LEU A 337 6.58 39.35 9.25
C LEU A 337 5.67 40.38 9.92
N SER A 338 4.86 39.96 10.90
CA SER A 338 4.02 40.87 11.67
C SER A 338 4.87 41.89 12.42
N ARG A 339 5.97 41.46 13.06
CA ARG A 339 6.90 42.35 13.75
C ARG A 339 7.57 43.34 12.79
N GLN A 340 8.01 42.88 11.62
CA GLN A 340 8.57 43.74 10.59
C GLN A 340 7.57 44.80 10.15
N ALA A 341 6.33 44.41 9.86
CA ALA A 341 5.29 45.36 9.44
C ALA A 341 5.02 46.44 10.50
N VAL A 342 4.98 46.06 11.78
CA VAL A 342 4.85 47.01 12.89
C VAL A 342 6.05 47.95 12.95
N LEU A 343 7.28 47.44 12.90
CA LEU A 343 8.49 48.26 12.94
C LEU A 343 8.59 49.22 11.74
N GLU A 344 8.23 48.78 10.54
CA GLU A 344 8.16 49.62 9.35
C GLU A 344 7.09 50.71 9.46
N GLU A 345 5.97 50.43 10.13
CA GLU A 345 4.92 51.42 10.41
C GLU A 345 5.40 52.46 11.43
N MET A 346 6.04 52.02 12.51
CA MET A 346 6.64 52.90 13.53
C MET A 346 7.72 53.82 12.90
N GLN A 347 8.59 53.26 12.06
CA GLN A 347 9.62 54.02 11.34
C GLN A 347 8.99 55.03 10.36
N ARG A 348 7.95 54.64 9.62
CA ARG A 348 7.21 55.56 8.72
C ARG A 348 6.56 56.71 9.47
N ARG A 349 6.04 56.45 10.67
CA ARG A 349 5.43 57.47 11.54
C ARG A 349 6.43 58.33 12.30
N LEU A 350 7.74 58.02 12.22
CA LEU A 350 8.80 58.68 12.97
C LEU A 350 8.46 58.71 14.48
N GLU A 351 8.04 57.56 14.99
CA GLU A 351 7.71 57.36 16.40
C GLU A 351 9.00 57.40 17.24
N GLY A 352 9.00 58.13 18.36
CA GLY A 352 10.21 58.39 19.17
C GLY A 352 11.04 59.60 18.75
N VAL A 353 10.80 60.19 17.57
CA VAL A 353 11.42 61.46 17.14
C VAL A 353 10.69 62.64 17.76
N GLY A 354 11.40 63.68 18.21
CA GLY A 354 10.81 64.92 18.74
C GLY A 354 9.80 65.57 17.80
N GLU A 355 8.75 66.21 18.35
CA GLU A 355 7.64 66.73 17.54
C GLU A 355 8.08 67.78 16.51
N GLY A 356 9.01 68.68 16.88
CA GLY A 356 9.57 69.70 15.98
C GLY A 356 10.34 69.07 14.81
N THR A 357 11.22 68.12 15.10
CA THR A 357 12.01 67.37 14.11
C THR A 357 11.10 66.60 13.14
N ARG A 358 10.04 65.96 13.65
CA ARG A 358 9.05 65.23 12.84
C ARG A 358 8.31 66.15 11.88
N ARG A 359 7.87 67.33 12.34
CA ARG A 359 7.19 68.33 11.50
C ARG A 359 8.09 68.83 10.37
N LEU A 360 9.37 69.08 10.65
CA LEU A 360 10.34 69.51 9.65
C LEU A 360 10.69 68.41 8.63
N LEU A 361 10.89 67.17 9.07
CA LEU A 361 11.11 66.03 8.15
C LEU A 361 9.89 65.77 7.25
N THR A 362 8.69 65.89 7.79
CA THR A 362 7.44 65.78 7.01
C THR A 362 7.34 66.92 6.00
N ALA A 363 7.64 68.16 6.42
CA ALA A 363 7.69 69.32 5.54
C ALA A 363 8.78 69.19 4.45
N ALA A 364 9.92 68.58 4.75
CA ALA A 364 10.97 68.28 3.78
C ALA A 364 10.50 67.24 2.75
N ARG A 365 9.85 66.15 3.19
CA ARG A 365 9.22 65.13 2.31
C ARG A 365 8.13 65.72 1.40
N GLU A 366 7.40 66.73 1.88
CA GLU A 366 6.39 67.47 1.11
C GLU A 366 6.97 68.59 0.23
N GLY A 367 8.30 68.81 0.26
CA GLY A 367 9.00 69.79 -0.56
C GLY A 367 8.92 71.24 -0.05
N ARG A 368 8.52 71.46 1.21
CA ARG A 368 8.45 72.78 1.86
C ARG A 368 9.74 73.17 2.58
N ALA A 369 10.60 72.21 2.91
CA ALA A 369 11.90 72.42 3.56
C ALA A 369 13.00 71.62 2.86
N THR A 370 13.24 71.92 1.57
CA THR A 370 14.18 71.16 0.70
C THR A 370 15.64 71.30 1.09
N PHE A 371 15.98 72.26 1.96
CA PHE A 371 17.33 72.43 2.51
C PHE A 371 17.66 71.41 3.61
N ILE A 372 16.67 70.67 4.11
CA ILE A 372 16.84 69.59 5.08
C ILE A 372 17.06 68.29 4.34
N ARG A 373 18.19 67.65 4.61
CA ARG A 373 18.62 66.42 3.94
C ARG A 373 18.06 65.16 4.58
N GLY A 374 17.91 65.17 5.89
CA GLY A 374 17.42 64.05 6.69
C GLY A 374 17.91 64.17 8.14
N MET A 375 17.63 63.13 8.93
CA MET A 375 18.14 63.00 10.30
C MET A 375 19.52 62.34 10.28
N LEU A 376 20.43 62.72 11.18
CA LEU A 376 21.75 62.11 11.25
C LEU A 376 21.70 60.57 11.38
N GLY A 377 20.77 60.05 12.17
CA GLY A 377 20.53 58.60 12.33
C GLY A 377 20.15 57.86 11.04
N ASP A 378 19.59 58.53 10.03
CA ASP A 378 19.27 57.90 8.73
C ASP A 378 20.52 57.65 7.88
N PHE A 379 21.66 58.27 8.21
CA PHE A 379 22.93 58.17 7.47
C PHE A 379 24.01 57.35 8.18
N ILE A 380 23.66 56.70 9.29
CA ILE A 380 24.55 55.91 10.15
C ILE A 380 24.03 54.47 10.20
N GLU A 381 24.88 53.52 9.83
CA GLU A 381 24.62 52.08 9.96
C GLU A 381 25.57 51.45 11.00
N THR A 382 25.02 50.63 11.91
CA THR A 382 25.80 49.91 12.92
C THR A 382 25.18 48.53 13.17
N ASP A 383 25.98 47.59 13.66
CA ASP A 383 25.48 46.28 14.08
C ASP A 383 24.60 46.39 15.34
N VAL A 384 23.61 45.49 15.46
CA VAL A 384 22.61 45.48 16.55
C VAL A 384 23.25 45.46 17.94
N VAL A 385 24.39 44.77 18.08
CA VAL A 385 25.13 44.64 19.35
C VAL A 385 25.67 45.99 19.82
N HIS A 386 26.08 46.86 18.89
CA HIS A 386 26.72 48.15 19.19
C HIS A 386 25.73 49.32 19.13
N ALA A 387 24.53 49.13 18.59
CA ALA A 387 23.53 50.18 18.40
C ALA A 387 23.24 50.99 19.67
N GLY A 388 23.05 50.32 20.81
CA GLY A 388 22.79 51.01 22.09
C GLY A 388 23.96 51.87 22.56
N VAL A 389 25.20 51.41 22.34
CA VAL A 389 26.42 52.15 22.72
C VAL A 389 26.61 53.36 21.81
N ILE A 390 26.35 53.22 20.51
CA ILE A 390 26.44 54.33 19.55
C ILE A 390 25.35 55.39 19.81
N THR A 391 24.10 54.98 20.06
CA THR A 391 23.03 55.90 20.47
C THR A 391 23.41 56.68 21.74
N ALA A 392 23.95 55.99 22.75
CA ALA A 392 24.43 56.66 23.96
C ALA A 392 25.60 57.62 23.69
N ALA A 393 26.51 57.28 22.77
CA ALA A 393 27.64 58.11 22.37
C ALA A 393 27.22 59.35 21.56
N LEU A 394 26.13 59.27 20.79
CA LEU A 394 25.56 60.39 20.05
C LEU A 394 24.79 61.38 20.95
N ALA A 395 24.40 60.98 22.17
CA ALA A 395 23.80 61.86 23.18
C ALA A 395 22.69 62.78 22.63
N GLU A 396 21.66 62.18 22.03
CA GLU A 396 20.51 62.84 21.37
C GLU A 396 20.81 63.50 20.00
N ALA A 397 22.08 63.64 19.61
CA ALA A 397 22.46 64.19 18.30
C ALA A 397 22.05 63.29 17.12
N GLU A 398 21.63 62.05 17.39
CA GLU A 398 21.05 61.14 16.41
C GLU A 398 19.77 61.71 15.77
N GLN A 399 19.03 62.55 16.50
CA GLN A 399 17.81 63.21 16.00
C GLN A 399 18.06 64.55 15.30
N SER A 400 19.31 65.01 15.24
CA SER A 400 19.65 66.31 14.66
C SER A 400 19.48 66.30 13.14
N LEU A 401 18.94 67.39 12.62
CA LEU A 401 18.64 67.54 11.20
C LEU A 401 19.85 68.07 10.45
N LEU A 402 20.17 67.45 9.32
CA LEU A 402 21.29 67.86 8.47
C LEU A 402 20.81 68.83 7.39
N ALA A 403 21.54 69.93 7.22
CA ALA A 403 21.37 70.88 6.13
C ALA A 403 22.69 71.11 5.40
N ASP A 404 22.65 71.35 4.09
CA ASP A 404 23.87 71.50 3.31
C ASP A 404 24.56 72.86 3.53
N ARG A 405 23.78 73.93 3.71
CA ARG A 405 24.28 75.32 3.83
C ARG A 405 23.57 76.13 4.90
N LEU A 406 24.32 76.87 5.71
CA LEU A 406 23.77 77.77 6.72
C LEU A 406 22.92 78.89 6.10
N GLU A 407 23.29 79.38 4.91
CA GLU A 407 22.57 80.44 4.21
C GLU A 407 21.11 80.04 3.90
N ASP A 408 20.89 78.79 3.48
CA ASP A 408 19.56 78.27 3.15
C ASP A 408 18.68 78.13 4.41
N VAL A 409 19.28 77.73 5.54
CA VAL A 409 18.60 77.65 6.84
C VAL A 409 18.20 79.05 7.34
N LEU A 410 19.10 80.04 7.22
CA LEU A 410 18.83 81.42 7.64
C LEU A 410 17.79 82.11 6.73
N ALA A 411 17.84 81.85 5.43
CA ALA A 411 16.82 82.33 4.49
C ALA A 411 15.42 81.77 4.82
N ALA A 412 15.36 80.54 5.32
CA ALA A 412 14.14 79.88 5.77
C ALA A 412 13.76 80.17 7.23
N ALA A 413 14.51 80.99 7.97
CA ALA A 413 14.32 81.20 9.42
C ALA A 413 12.90 81.68 9.79
N GLY A 414 12.29 82.53 8.97
CA GLY A 414 10.90 82.96 9.17
C GLY A 414 9.88 81.82 9.03
N GLN A 415 10.09 80.94 8.03
CA GLN A 415 9.24 79.78 7.79
C GLN A 415 9.45 78.69 8.85
N LEU A 416 10.69 78.49 9.29
CA LEU A 416 11.04 77.58 10.39
C LEU A 416 10.35 78.01 11.69
N LYS A 417 10.35 79.33 11.99
CA LYS A 417 9.69 79.88 13.18
C LYS A 417 8.16 79.68 13.16
N GLU A 418 7.54 79.76 11.98
CA GLU A 418 6.12 79.49 11.81
C GLU A 418 5.80 77.99 11.98
N MET A 419 6.62 77.11 11.40
CA MET A 419 6.45 75.65 11.46
C MET A 419 6.71 75.05 12.85
N LEU A 420 7.58 75.69 13.63
CA LEU A 420 8.00 75.24 14.98
C LEU A 420 7.34 76.03 16.12
N SER A 421 6.34 76.87 15.84
CA SER A 421 5.78 77.86 16.78
C SER A 421 5.21 77.30 18.10
N GLU A 422 5.03 75.98 18.21
CA GLU A 422 4.49 75.28 19.40
C GLU A 422 5.25 73.97 19.71
N THR A 423 6.48 73.82 19.24
CA THR A 423 7.28 72.59 19.44
C THR A 423 8.57 72.87 20.21
N ASP A 424 9.16 71.82 20.77
CA ASP A 424 10.50 71.87 21.36
C ASP A 424 11.55 72.31 20.33
N GLY A 425 12.67 72.86 20.82
CA GLY A 425 13.79 73.28 19.99
C GLY A 425 14.34 72.14 19.15
N VAL A 426 14.65 72.42 17.88
CA VAL A 426 15.23 71.44 16.95
C VAL A 426 16.69 71.79 16.70
N GLU A 427 17.58 70.79 16.82
CA GLU A 427 18.98 70.95 16.47
C GLU A 427 19.17 70.75 14.95
N LEU A 428 19.77 71.75 14.31
CA LEU A 428 20.10 71.76 12.88
C LEU A 428 21.62 71.88 12.73
N ILE A 429 22.23 70.91 12.08
CA ILE A 429 23.67 70.88 11.80
C ILE A 429 23.88 71.19 10.32
N CYS A 430 24.59 72.29 10.06
CA CYS A 430 24.91 72.72 8.70
C CYS A 430 26.29 72.19 8.29
N LEU A 431 26.35 71.38 7.22
CA LEU A 431 27.56 70.68 6.79
C LEU A 431 28.68 71.63 6.30
N ASP A 432 28.32 72.82 5.83
CA ASP A 432 29.24 73.88 5.42
C ASP A 432 29.96 74.58 6.58
N GLN A 433 29.41 74.49 7.81
CA GLN A 433 29.94 75.14 9.01
C GLN A 433 30.70 74.18 9.94
N LEU A 434 30.98 72.96 9.50
CA LEU A 434 31.73 72.01 10.31
C LEU A 434 33.15 72.55 10.58
N PRO A 435 33.70 72.36 11.79
CA PRO A 435 35.08 72.75 12.11
C PRO A 435 36.07 72.00 11.20
N PRO A 436 37.15 72.65 10.71
CA PRO A 436 38.14 72.02 9.82
C PRO A 436 38.61 70.69 10.42
N GLU A 437 38.87 69.68 9.57
CA GLU A 437 39.33 68.38 10.06
C GLU A 437 40.52 68.55 11.01
N SER A 438 40.28 68.34 12.30
CA SER A 438 41.34 68.21 13.28
C SER A 438 42.20 67.03 12.81
N GLY A 439 43.49 67.28 12.54
CA GLY A 439 44.45 66.22 12.24
C GLY A 439 44.37 65.12 13.30
N ASP A 440 44.65 63.87 12.89
CA ASP A 440 44.41 62.58 13.56
C ASP A 440 44.67 62.56 15.09
N ASP A 441 43.83 63.24 15.86
CA ASP A 441 43.88 63.37 17.32
C ASP A 441 43.08 62.21 17.93
N ARG A 442 43.40 60.99 17.46
CA ARG A 442 42.81 59.76 18.01
C ARG A 442 43.30 59.63 19.45
N PRO A 443 42.41 59.56 20.44
CA PRO A 443 42.84 59.36 21.82
C PRO A 443 43.65 58.07 21.92
N VAL A 444 44.80 58.13 22.61
CA VAL A 444 45.67 56.97 22.85
C VAL A 444 44.83 55.88 23.49
N ARG A 445 44.72 54.72 22.84
CA ARG A 445 43.94 53.57 23.32
C ARG A 445 44.64 52.98 24.56
N PRO A 446 44.10 53.15 25.78
CA PRO A 446 44.59 52.44 26.95
C PRO A 446 44.15 50.97 26.93
N ASP A 447 44.79 50.12 27.72
CA ASP A 447 44.41 48.70 27.85
C ASP A 447 42.96 48.57 28.35
N GLY A 448 42.12 47.82 27.61
CA GLY A 448 40.68 47.63 27.89
C GLY A 448 39.70 48.30 26.93
N VAL A 449 40.18 49.03 25.91
CA VAL A 449 39.33 49.62 24.85
C VAL A 449 39.12 48.65 23.70
N THR A 450 37.85 48.38 23.39
CA THR A 450 37.43 47.48 22.31
C THR A 450 37.55 48.16 20.93
N ALA A 451 37.05 49.38 20.79
CA ALA A 451 37.11 50.16 19.56
C ALA A 451 36.82 51.66 19.80
N CYS A 452 37.11 52.50 18.80
CA CYS A 452 36.56 53.86 18.75
C CYS A 452 35.12 53.79 18.23
N ALA A 453 34.20 54.59 18.78
CA ALA A 453 32.80 54.59 18.36
C ALA A 453 32.64 54.93 16.86
N ALA A 454 33.53 55.78 16.31
CA ALA A 454 33.55 56.08 14.88
C ALA A 454 33.98 54.90 13.99
N ASP A 455 34.75 53.93 14.52
CA ASP A 455 35.19 52.75 13.77
C ASP A 455 34.09 51.65 13.73
N LEU A 456 33.06 51.76 14.58
CA LEU A 456 31.94 50.83 14.70
C LEU A 456 30.73 51.22 13.86
N VAL A 457 30.79 52.38 13.20
CA VAL A 457 29.72 52.94 12.38
C VAL A 457 30.15 52.97 10.92
N ARG A 458 29.23 52.65 10.02
CA ARG A 458 29.35 52.91 8.59
C ARG A 458 28.48 54.10 8.24
N CYS A 459 29.00 55.02 7.43
CA CYS A 459 28.26 56.17 6.95
C CYS A 459 28.07 56.10 5.46
N ASP A 460 26.95 56.66 4.99
CA ASP A 460 26.69 56.81 3.56
C ASP A 460 27.75 57.71 2.90
N ALA A 461 28.01 57.56 1.60
CA ALA A 461 29.21 58.04 0.90
C ALA A 461 29.39 59.59 0.80
N ASP A 462 28.67 60.38 1.59
CA ASP A 462 28.82 61.83 1.65
C ASP A 462 29.97 62.27 2.58
N ALA A 463 30.95 62.97 2.01
CA ALA A 463 32.12 63.45 2.73
C ALA A 463 31.78 64.42 3.88
N GLY A 464 30.70 65.19 3.78
CA GLY A 464 30.24 66.09 4.84
C GLY A 464 29.67 65.33 6.03
N VAL A 465 28.89 64.28 5.79
CA VAL A 465 28.31 63.45 6.84
C VAL A 465 29.37 62.60 7.53
N ALA A 466 30.29 62.00 6.77
CA ALA A 466 31.42 61.25 7.34
C ALA A 466 32.29 62.11 8.26
N ARG A 467 32.52 63.38 7.89
CA ARG A 467 33.25 64.35 8.72
C ARG A 467 32.51 64.72 10.00
N LEU A 468 31.19 64.91 9.93
CA LEU A 468 30.36 65.13 11.11
C LEU A 468 30.38 63.94 12.07
N VAL A 469 30.24 62.71 11.55
CA VAL A 469 30.29 61.50 12.36
C VAL A 469 31.66 61.32 13.03
N LYS A 470 32.74 61.60 12.31
CA LYS A 470 34.10 61.61 12.89
C LYS A 470 34.26 62.67 13.97
N ALA A 471 33.63 63.84 13.84
CA ALA A 471 33.69 64.90 14.85
C ALA A 471 32.90 64.53 16.13
N LEU A 472 31.74 63.89 15.97
CA LEU A 472 30.87 63.50 17.10
C LEU A 472 31.36 62.24 17.81
N LEU A 473 31.77 61.21 17.05
CA LEU A 473 32.11 59.89 17.60
C LEU A 473 33.62 59.59 17.65
N GLY A 474 34.46 60.37 16.96
CA GLY A 474 35.89 60.09 16.83
C GLY A 474 36.70 60.25 18.12
N ARG A 475 36.13 60.89 19.15
CA ARG A 475 36.74 61.06 20.47
C ARG A 475 36.16 60.12 21.53
N THR A 476 35.16 59.30 21.15
CA THR A 476 34.45 58.42 22.07
C THR A 476 35.01 57.00 21.95
N LEU A 477 35.51 56.46 23.05
CA LEU A 477 36.07 55.10 23.13
C LEU A 477 35.05 54.15 23.75
N VAL A 478 34.88 52.98 23.12
CA VAL A 478 34.02 51.90 23.62
C VAL A 478 34.90 50.91 24.37
N VAL A 479 34.53 50.63 25.61
CA VAL A 479 35.20 49.69 26.50
C VAL A 479 34.25 48.52 26.82
N GLU A 480 34.78 47.31 26.88
CA GLU A 480 34.06 46.16 27.43
C GLU A 480 34.11 46.21 28.96
N SER A 481 32.96 46.00 29.61
CA SER A 481 32.84 45.94 31.07
C SER A 481 33.12 44.55 31.61
#